data_AF-A0A934HG39-F1
#
_entry.id   AF-A0A934HG39-F1
#
_cell.length_a   1.000
_cell.length_b   1.000
_cell.length_c   1.000
_cell.angle_alpha   90.00
_cell.angle_beta   90.00
_cell.angle_gamma   90.00
#
_symmetry.space_group_name_H-M   'P 1'
#
loop_
_entity.id
_entity.type
_entity.pdbx_description
1 polymer ?
#
loop_
_entity_poly.entity_id
_entity_poly.type
_entity_poly.pdbx_seq_one_letter_code
_entity_poly.pdbx_strand_id
1 'polypeptide(L)' 'DAKEKYKASLRDLDMLPKQIKLFGGKIGCATCHDPFSKGHSRLVISNRKSALCLACHRK' A
#
# COMPACT_ATOMS: atom_id res chain seq x y z
N ASP A 1 21.13 -7.91 -4.72
CA ASP A 1 20.50 -6.64 -5.10
C ASP A 1 19.40 -6.30 -4.09
N ALA A 2 19.28 -5.05 -3.64
CA ALA A 2 18.37 -4.67 -2.55
C ALA A 2 16.90 -5.05 -2.83
N LYS A 3 16.51 -5.18 -4.10
CA LYS A 3 15.18 -5.59 -4.55
C LYS A 3 14.74 -6.98 -4.08
N GLU A 4 15.67 -7.94 -3.91
CA GLU A 4 15.33 -9.30 -3.47
C GLU A 4 15.08 -9.36 -1.95
N LYS A 5 15.80 -8.57 -1.16
CA LYS A 5 15.69 -8.59 0.32
C LYS A 5 14.33 -8.10 0.82
N TYR A 6 13.68 -7.17 0.13
CA TYR A 6 12.38 -6.62 0.54
C TYR A 6 11.18 -7.43 0.08
N LYS A 7 11.36 -8.34 -0.89
CA LYS A 7 10.29 -9.19 -1.43
C LYS A 7 9.79 -10.20 -0.39
N ALA A 8 10.69 -10.73 0.45
CA ALA A 8 10.35 -11.67 1.54
C ALA A 8 9.44 -11.06 2.62
N SER A 9 9.50 -9.73 2.81
CA SER A 9 8.68 -8.99 3.77
C SER A 9 7.42 -8.39 3.15
N LEU A 10 7.17 -8.60 1.86
CA LEU A 10 5.95 -8.15 1.18
C LEU A 10 4.95 -9.31 1.06
N ARG A 11 3.66 -8.98 1.20
CA ARG A 11 2.56 -9.87 0.84
C ARG A 11 2.51 -10.02 -0.67
N ASP A 12 1.84 -11.08 -1.11
CA ASP A 12 1.51 -11.24 -2.52
C ASP A 12 0.74 -10.02 -3.02
N LEU A 13 1.19 -9.43 -4.14
CA LEU A 13 0.59 -8.23 -4.71
C LEU A 13 -0.83 -8.49 -5.20
N ASP A 14 -1.14 -9.74 -5.57
CA ASP A 14 -2.47 -10.16 -5.99
C ASP A 14 -3.46 -10.18 -4.80
N MET A 15 -2.95 -10.20 -3.57
CA MET A 15 -3.75 -10.16 -2.34
C MET A 15 -3.91 -8.75 -1.76
N LEU A 16 -3.44 -7.71 -2.45
CA LEU A 16 -3.61 -6.33 -1.97
C LEU A 16 -5.10 -5.92 -1.99
N PRO A 17 -5.54 -5.10 -1.01
CA PRO A 17 -6.85 -4.47 -1.07
C PRO A 17 -7.01 -3.69 -2.37
N LYS A 18 -8.18 -3.79 -3.03
CA LYS A 18 -8.46 -3.14 -4.33
C LYS A 18 -8.27 -1.61 -4.31
N GLN A 19 -8.31 -1.01 -3.14
CA GLN A 19 -8.08 0.41 -2.90
C GLN A 19 -6.60 0.80 -3.09
N ILE A 20 -5.67 -0.12 -2.85
CA ILE A 20 -4.23 0.09 -3.04
C ILE A 20 -3.87 -0.32 -4.46
N LYS A 21 -3.60 0.67 -5.31
CA LYS A 21 -3.24 0.45 -6.71
C LYS A 21 -1.75 0.72 -6.94
N LEU A 22 -1.09 -0.19 -7.65
CA LEU A 22 0.26 0.00 -8.15
C LEU A 22 0.23 0.50 -9.59
N PHE A 23 1.14 1.40 -9.93
CA PHE A 23 1.24 2.02 -11.25
C PHE A 23 2.42 1.41 -11.99
N GLY A 24 2.16 0.50 -12.95
CA GLY A 24 3.23 -0.23 -13.63
C GLY A 24 4.11 -1.04 -12.67
N GLY A 25 3.51 -1.62 -11.62
CA GLY A 25 4.21 -2.38 -10.59
C GLY A 25 5.01 -1.53 -9.60
N LYS A 26 4.84 -0.21 -9.60
CA LYS A 26 5.54 0.72 -8.69
C LYS A 26 4.56 1.47 -7.79
N ILE A 27 5.06 1.93 -6.66
CA ILE A 27 4.33 2.79 -5.73
C ILE A 27 4.27 4.20 -6.29
N GLY A 28 3.08 4.81 -6.25
CA GLY A 28 2.86 6.22 -6.55
C GLY A 28 2.04 6.90 -5.46
N CYS A 29 1.81 8.20 -5.59
CA CYS A 29 1.04 8.98 -4.61
C CYS A 29 -0.35 8.35 -4.39
N ALA A 30 -1.00 7.97 -5.48
CA ALA A 30 -2.33 7.38 -5.46
C ALA A 30 -2.39 5.90 -5.02
N THR A 31 -1.24 5.30 -4.69
CA THR A 31 -1.18 3.97 -4.06
C THR A 31 -1.65 4.06 -2.60
N CYS A 32 -1.33 5.17 -1.93
CA CYS A 32 -1.68 5.41 -0.53
C CYS A 32 -2.76 6.48 -0.38
N HIS A 33 -2.84 7.44 -1.30
CA HIS A 33 -3.75 8.57 -1.21
C HIS A 33 -4.89 8.54 -2.25
N ASP A 34 -6.08 8.90 -1.82
CA ASP A 34 -7.23 9.17 -2.67
C ASP A 34 -7.51 10.69 -2.68
N PRO A 35 -7.23 11.40 -3.78
CA PRO A 35 -7.45 12.86 -3.86
C PRO A 35 -8.91 13.28 -3.65
N PHE A 36 -9.86 12.37 -3.87
CA PHE A 36 -11.30 12.61 -3.69
C PHE A 36 -11.80 12.23 -2.30
N SER A 37 -10.97 11.59 -1.48
CA SER A 37 -11.32 11.25 -0.10
C SER A 37 -11.50 12.51 0.74
N LYS A 38 -12.58 12.53 1.53
CA LYS A 38 -12.89 13.62 2.48
C LYS A 38 -12.24 13.41 3.85
N GLY A 39 -11.56 12.27 4.07
CA GLY A 39 -10.90 11.95 5.33
C GLY A 39 -9.58 12.69 5.53
N HIS A 40 -9.15 12.83 6.80
CA HIS A 40 -7.82 13.34 7.15
C HIS A 40 -6.74 12.51 6.45
N SER A 41 -5.70 13.16 5.92
CA SER A 41 -4.60 12.55 5.15
C SER A 41 -5.01 11.90 3.83
N ARG A 42 -6.30 11.93 3.45
CA ARG A 42 -6.78 11.45 2.14
C ARG A 42 -6.29 10.04 1.82
N LEU A 43 -6.36 9.10 2.77
CA LEU A 43 -5.83 7.75 2.55
C LEU A 43 -6.85 6.86 1.83
N VAL A 44 -6.35 5.94 0.99
CA VAL A 44 -7.18 4.95 0.28
C VAL A 44 -7.82 3.92 1.24
N ILE A 45 -7.18 3.68 2.39
CA ILE A 45 -7.72 2.93 3.53
C ILE A 45 -7.23 3.54 4.86
N SER A 46 -7.90 3.23 5.96
CA SER A 46 -7.48 3.70 7.29
C SER A 46 -6.08 3.18 7.66
N ASN A 47 -5.24 4.05 8.23
CA ASN A 47 -3.95 3.65 8.80
C ASN A 47 -4.02 3.31 10.29
N ARG A 48 -5.20 3.04 10.84
CA ARG A 48 -5.35 2.62 12.24
C ARG A 48 -4.55 1.34 12.48
N LYS A 49 -3.72 1.30 13.53
CA LYS A 49 -2.83 0.17 13.86
C LYS A 49 -1.91 -0.23 12.68
N SER A 50 -1.47 0.74 11.88
CA SER A 50 -0.62 0.53 10.70
C SER A 50 -1.25 -0.34 9.61
N ALA A 51 -2.59 -0.41 9.55
CA ALA A 51 -3.30 -1.26 8.60
C ALA A 51 -2.93 -0.96 7.14
N LEU A 52 -2.62 0.30 6.79
CA LEU A 52 -2.17 0.66 5.46
C LEU A 52 -0.80 0.04 5.13
N CYS A 53 0.17 0.15 6.04
CA CYS A 53 1.50 -0.42 5.84
C CYS A 53 1.45 -1.95 5.80
N LEU A 54 0.66 -2.55 6.69
CA LEU A 54 0.50 -4.00 6.82
C LEU A 54 -0.33 -4.63 5.70
N ALA A 55 -0.95 -3.81 4.84
CA ALA A 55 -1.57 -4.30 3.61
C ALA A 55 -0.50 -4.85 2.64
N CYS A 56 0.67 -4.22 2.59
CA CYS A 56 1.79 -4.69 1.77
C CYS A 56 2.83 -5.44 2.59
N HIS A 57 3.13 -5.02 3.82
CA HIS A 57 4.21 -5.59 4.61
C HIS A 57 3.73 -6.68 5.58
N ARG A 58 4.48 -7.79 5.63
CA ARG A 58 4.42 -8.76 6.72
C ARG A 58 5.17 -8.18 7.92
N LYS A 59 4.69 -8.48 9.14
CA LYS A 59 5.40 -8.13 10.37
C LYS A 59 6.72 -8.89 10.48
#